data_AF-A0A7C0VTR4-F1
#
_entry.id   AF-A0A7C0VTR4-F1
#
_cell.length_a   1.000
_cell.length_b   1.000
_cell.length_c   1.000
_cell.angle_alpha   90.00
_cell.angle_beta   90.00
_cell.angle_gamma   90.00
#
_symmetry.space_group_name_H-M   'P 1'
#
loop_
_entity.id
_entity.type
_entity.pdbx_description
1 polymer ?
#
loop_
_entity_poly.entity_id
_entity_poly.type
_entity_poly.pdbx_seq_one_letter_code
_entity_poly.pdbx_strand_id
1 'polypeptide(L)'
;MRTVSYHLILDLILSDERFLLDDNLLMDVIRSACVESGLKIVKEDFYKFNPHGFTGMFILSTSHVAFHTFPEHKLIYIDIFSCDRKRKVVETGNRIIKYLKPKKYKMILFKRSKSEIVSQNFK
;
A
#
# COMPACT_ATOMS: atom_id res chain seq x y z
N MET A 1 -9.27 -1.30 -21.52
CA MET A 1 -8.85 -1.01 -20.12
C MET A 1 -10.11 -0.87 -19.27
N ARG A 2 -10.19 -1.51 -18.09
CA ARG A 2 -11.32 -1.27 -17.16
C ARG A 2 -11.14 0.12 -16.55
N THR A 3 -12.24 0.87 -16.44
CA THR A 3 -12.25 2.23 -15.87
C THR A 3 -12.69 2.26 -14.41
N VAL A 4 -12.99 1.09 -13.83
CA VAL A 4 -13.28 0.92 -12.41
C VAL A 4 -12.05 0.31 -11.75
N SER A 5 -11.56 1.01 -10.73
CA SER A 5 -10.41 0.62 -9.92
C SER A 5 -10.76 0.80 -8.45
N TYR A 6 -9.98 0.17 -7.58
CA TYR A 6 -10.15 0.27 -6.14
C TYR A 6 -8.84 0.76 -5.53
N HIS A 7 -8.94 1.75 -4.66
CA HIS A 7 -7.82 2.33 -3.94
C HIS A 7 -8.04 2.11 -2.46
N LEU A 8 -7.24 1.25 -1.85
CA LEU A 8 -7.24 1.04 -0.42
C LEU A 8 -6.10 1.82 0.20
N ILE A 9 -6.44 2.66 1.18
CA ILE A 9 -5.49 3.41 2.00
C ILE A 9 -5.41 2.71 3.36
N LEU A 10 -4.21 2.42 3.80
CA LEU A 10 -3.93 1.71 5.03
C LEU A 10 -2.91 2.49 5.87
N ASP A 11 -3.34 2.91 7.06
CA ASP A 11 -2.49 3.58 8.04
C ASP A 11 -2.24 2.60 9.19
N LEU A 12 -0.98 2.31 9.52
CA LEU A 12 -0.61 1.34 10.54
C LEU A 12 0.33 1.93 11.58
N ILE A 13 0.03 1.66 12.85
CA ILE A 13 0.97 1.87 13.96
C ILE A 13 1.56 0.52 14.34
N LEU A 14 2.88 0.34 14.20
CA LEU A 14 3.58 -0.91 14.45
C LEU A 14 4.19 -0.96 15.86
N SER A 15 4.27 -2.16 16.43
CA SER A 15 5.05 -2.39 17.66
C SER A 15 6.47 -2.84 17.35
N ASP A 16 6.67 -3.50 16.20
CA ASP A 16 7.95 -4.03 15.73
C ASP A 16 8.57 -3.06 14.72
N GLU A 17 9.53 -2.28 15.19
CA GLU A 17 10.19 -1.25 14.39
C GLU A 17 11.12 -1.82 13.30
N ARG A 18 11.42 -3.12 13.32
CA ARG A 18 12.21 -3.77 12.26
C ARG A 18 11.56 -3.57 10.89
N PHE A 19 10.24 -3.63 10.82
CA PHE A 19 9.50 -3.37 9.58
C PHE A 19 9.59 -1.91 9.09
N LEU A 20 10.05 -0.97 9.93
CA LEU A 20 10.19 0.45 9.58
C LEU A 20 11.65 0.84 9.27
N LEU A 21 12.61 -0.01 9.66
CA LEU A 21 14.04 0.24 9.54
C LEU A 21 14.72 -0.69 8.52
N ASP A 22 14.19 -1.89 8.32
CA ASP A 22 14.66 -2.86 7.35
C ASP A 22 13.77 -2.85 6.09
N ASP A 23 14.29 -2.16 5.08
CA ASP A 23 13.74 -2.05 3.73
C ASP A 23 13.53 -3.40 3.06
N ASN A 24 14.52 -4.30 3.12
CA ASN A 24 14.42 -5.59 2.46
C ASN A 24 13.31 -6.41 3.10
N LEU A 25 13.25 -6.43 4.43
CA LEU A 25 12.20 -7.11 5.19
C LEU A 25 10.81 -6.60 4.83
N LEU A 26 10.59 -5.28 4.83
CA LEU A 26 9.26 -4.73 4.52
C LEU A 26 8.90 -4.93 3.04
N MET A 27 9.85 -4.74 2.12
CA MET A 27 9.64 -4.99 0.69
C MET A 27 9.24 -6.46 0.47
N ASP A 28 9.89 -7.40 1.14
CA ASP A 28 9.55 -8.83 1.06
C ASP A 28 8.14 -9.13 1.58
N VAL A 29 7.75 -8.52 2.70
CA VAL A 29 6.40 -8.67 3.27
C VAL A 29 5.33 -8.14 2.32
N ILE A 30 5.51 -6.93 1.79
CA ILE A 30 4.52 -6.30 0.90
C ILE A 30 4.48 -7.03 -0.46
N ARG A 31 5.64 -7.46 -0.98
CA ARG A 31 5.72 -8.30 -2.20
C ARG A 31 4.93 -9.58 -2.02
N SER A 32 5.13 -10.28 -0.90
CA SER A 32 4.41 -11.52 -0.58
C SER A 32 2.90 -11.30 -0.52
N ALA A 33 2.46 -10.24 0.18
CA ALA A 33 1.04 -9.88 0.24
C ALA A 33 0.43 -9.61 -1.15
N CYS A 34 1.17 -8.95 -2.04
CA CYS A 34 0.74 -8.69 -3.42
C CYS A 34 0.62 -9.98 -4.23
N VAL A 35 1.68 -10.80 -4.25
CA VAL A 35 1.74 -12.05 -5.03
C VAL A 35 0.68 -13.04 -4.58
N GLU A 36 0.53 -13.23 -3.27
CA GLU A 36 -0.47 -14.16 -2.71
C GLU A 36 -1.91 -13.69 -2.93
N SER A 37 -2.12 -12.38 -3.12
CA SER A 37 -3.42 -11.81 -3.50
C SER A 37 -3.69 -11.90 -5.01
N GLY A 38 -2.71 -12.38 -5.78
CA GLY A 38 -2.78 -12.49 -7.24
C GLY A 38 -2.61 -11.16 -7.97
N LEU A 39 -1.93 -10.18 -7.35
CA LEU A 39 -1.48 -8.96 -8.03
C LEU A 39 -0.16 -9.26 -8.75
N LYS A 40 -0.02 -8.73 -9.97
CA LYS A 40 1.19 -8.92 -10.79
C LYS A 40 2.09 -7.70 -10.67
N ILE A 41 3.25 -7.88 -10.03
CA ILE A 41 4.32 -6.89 -9.95
C ILE A 41 5.11 -6.92 -11.26
N VAL A 42 5.36 -5.74 -11.81
CA VAL A 42 6.18 -5.52 -13.02
C VAL A 42 7.57 -5.03 -12.64
N LYS A 43 7.63 -4.13 -11.67
CA LYS A 43 8.86 -3.56 -11.13
C LYS A 43 8.61 -3.15 -9.68
N GLU A 44 9.66 -3.12 -8.89
CA GLU A 44 9.66 -2.58 -7.54
C GLU A 44 10.93 -1.76 -7.34
N ASP A 45 10.87 -0.81 -6.43
CA ASP A 45 12.00 0.05 -6.07
C ASP A 45 11.76 0.67 -4.69
N PHE A 46 12.83 1.16 -4.05
CA PHE A 46 12.72 1.89 -2.80
C PHE A 46 13.82 2.94 -2.66
N TYR A 47 13.58 3.93 -1.79
CA TYR A 47 14.56 4.95 -1.43
C TYR A 47 14.62 5.09 0.09
N LYS A 48 15.83 4.93 0.65
CA LYS A 48 16.11 5.16 2.07
C LYS A 48 16.43 6.62 2.35
N PHE A 49 15.80 7.16 3.38
CA PHE A 49 16.10 8.50 3.88
C PHE A 49 17.12 8.45 5.01
N ASN A 50 17.78 9.60 5.23
CA ASN A 50 18.67 9.84 6.36
C ASN A 50 17.96 10.77 7.35
N PRO A 51 17.92 10.49 8.66
CA PRO A 51 18.65 9.41 9.36
C PRO A 51 17.98 8.03 9.31
N HIS A 52 16.69 7.93 9.00
CA HIS A 52 15.95 6.67 8.98
C HIS A 52 14.66 6.80 8.16
N GLY A 53 13.98 5.67 7.93
CA GLY A 53 12.76 5.59 7.15
C GLY A 53 13.04 5.45 5.66
N PHE A 54 12.02 5.03 4.92
CA PHE A 54 12.12 4.78 3.49
C PHE A 54 10.74 4.81 2.83
N THR A 55 10.77 5.11 1.52
CA THR A 55 9.62 4.97 0.63
C THR A 55 9.85 3.77 -0.27
N GLY A 56 8.83 2.95 -0.46
CA GLY A 56 8.87 1.86 -1.42
C GLY A 56 7.67 1.88 -2.35
N MET A 57 7.85 1.29 -3.54
CA MET A 57 6.86 1.27 -4.59
C MET A 57 6.93 -0.04 -5.37
N PHE A 58 5.76 -0.63 -5.64
CA PHE A 58 5.56 -1.73 -6.58
C PHE A 58 4.72 -1.21 -7.74
N ILE A 59 5.31 -1.21 -8.94
CA ILE A 59 4.59 -1.00 -10.18
C ILE A 59 3.84 -2.29 -10.51
N LEU A 60 2.51 -2.23 -10.50
CA LEU A 60 1.67 -3.35 -10.89
C LEU A 60 1.36 -3.27 -12.39
N SER A 61 0.94 -4.38 -12.99
CA SER A 61 0.56 -4.45 -14.41
C SER A 61 -0.46 -3.39 -14.85
N THR A 62 -1.28 -2.87 -13.93
CA THR A 62 -2.33 -1.89 -14.23
C THR A 62 -2.50 -0.80 -13.16
N SER A 63 -1.50 -0.56 -12.30
CA SER A 63 -1.63 0.34 -11.11
C SER A 63 -0.35 0.37 -10.25
N HIS A 64 -0.46 0.44 -8.92
CA HIS A 64 0.68 0.47 -8.00
C HIS A 64 0.33 0.03 -6.56
N VAL A 65 1.35 -0.36 -5.81
CA VAL A 65 1.34 -0.31 -4.34
C VAL A 65 2.47 0.62 -3.90
N ALA A 66 2.18 1.63 -3.08
CA ALA A 66 3.16 2.58 -2.57
C ALA A 66 3.12 2.60 -1.05
N PHE A 67 4.24 2.92 -0.40
CA PHE A 67 4.24 3.11 1.04
C PHE A 67 5.36 4.02 1.53
N HIS A 68 5.16 4.58 2.72
CA HIS A 68 6.10 5.45 3.41
C HIS A 68 6.21 5.04 4.88
N THR A 69 7.44 4.88 5.38
CA THR A 69 7.71 4.56 6.79
C THR A 69 8.19 5.78 7.56
N PHE A 70 7.74 5.90 8.82
CA PHE A 70 8.14 6.93 9.78
C PHE A 70 8.49 6.24 11.11
N PRO A 71 9.72 5.69 11.24
CA PRO A 71 10.17 4.96 12.43
C PRO A 71 9.95 5.72 13.74
N GLU A 72 10.23 7.02 13.75
CA GLU A 72 10.08 7.94 14.88
C GLU A 72 8.63 8.03 15.41
N HIS A 73 7.66 7.69 14.57
CA HIS A 73 6.24 7.67 14.91
C HIS A 73 5.66 6.25 14.95
N LYS A 74 6.50 5.23 14.76
CA LYS A 74 6.10 3.82 14.63
C LYS A 74 5.03 3.62 13.55
N LEU A 75 5.12 4.38 12.48
CA LEU A 75 4.02 4.57 11.54
C LEU A 75 4.42 4.13 10.13
N ILE A 76 3.45 3.57 9.41
CA ILE A 76 3.55 3.34 7.97
C ILE A 76 2.21 3.68 7.31
N TYR A 77 2.30 4.38 6.17
CA TYR A 77 1.18 4.64 5.28
C TYR A 77 1.35 3.81 4.01
N ILE A 78 0.27 3.16 3.56
CA ILE A 78 0.30 2.25 2.41
C ILE A 78 -0.91 2.53 1.50
N ASP A 79 -0.63 2.72 0.23
CA ASP A 79 -1.59 2.86 -0.84
C ASP A 79 -1.60 1.59 -1.70
N ILE A 80 -2.74 0.91 -1.78
CA ILE A 80 -2.96 -0.24 -2.66
C ILE A 80 -3.98 0.17 -3.70
N PHE A 81 -3.50 0.52 -4.89
CA PHE A 81 -4.36 0.89 -5.99
C PHE A 81 -4.38 -0.23 -7.03
N SER A 82 -5.56 -0.65 -7.50
CA SER A 82 -5.64 -1.60 -8.61
C SER A 82 -6.90 -1.53 -9.45
N CYS A 83 -6.72 -1.71 -10.78
CA CYS A 83 -7.80 -1.91 -11.75
C CYS A 83 -8.37 -3.34 -11.72
N ASP A 84 -7.81 -4.21 -10.88
CA ASP A 84 -8.28 -5.57 -10.65
C ASP A 84 -9.57 -5.61 -9.80
N ARG A 85 -10.01 -6.82 -9.44
CA ARG A 85 -11.20 -7.01 -8.59
C ARG A 85 -10.96 -6.41 -7.19
N LYS A 86 -11.95 -5.70 -6.64
CA LYS A 86 -12.02 -5.24 -5.23
C LYS A 86 -11.46 -6.25 -4.24
N ARG A 87 -11.82 -7.54 -4.43
CA ARG A 87 -11.38 -8.65 -3.59
C ARG A 87 -9.85 -8.73 -3.46
N LYS A 88 -9.10 -8.57 -4.55
CA LYS A 88 -7.62 -8.67 -4.50
C LYS A 88 -7.01 -7.52 -3.71
N VAL A 89 -7.52 -6.30 -3.89
CA VAL A 89 -7.05 -5.10 -3.18
C VAL A 89 -7.27 -5.25 -1.67
N VAL A 90 -8.48 -5.65 -1.27
CA VAL A 90 -8.83 -5.88 0.14
C VAL A 90 -8.01 -7.04 0.73
N GLU A 91 -7.85 -8.14 0.00
CA GLU A 91 -7.03 -9.28 0.42
C GLU A 91 -5.57 -8.88 0.65
N THR A 92 -5.01 -8.02 -0.22
CA THR A 92 -3.64 -7.52 -0.07
C THR A 92 -3.50 -6.72 1.23
N GLY A 93 -4.44 -5.81 1.51
CA GLY A 93 -4.47 -5.05 2.77
C GLY A 93 -4.58 -5.96 4.01
N ASN A 94 -5.48 -6.94 3.98
CA ASN A 94 -5.65 -7.92 5.06
C ASN A 94 -4.38 -8.73 5.33
N ARG A 95 -3.67 -9.12 4.27
CA ARG A 95 -2.39 -9.86 4.38
C ARG A 95 -1.29 -9.01 4.97
N ILE A 96 -1.18 -7.75 4.55
CA ILE A 96 -0.24 -6.80 5.15
C ILE A 96 -0.53 -6.64 6.65
N ILE A 97 -1.79 -6.45 7.06
CA ILE A 97 -2.17 -6.39 8.48
C ILE A 97 -1.78 -7.68 9.21
N LYS A 98 -2.02 -8.85 8.60
CA LYS A 98 -1.68 -10.16 9.17
C LYS A 98 -0.16 -10.32 9.38
N TYR A 99 0.65 -9.88 8.43
CA TYR A 99 2.11 -10.00 8.49
C TYR A 99 2.73 -9.00 9.45
N LEU A 100 2.31 -7.73 9.38
CA LEU A 100 2.89 -6.65 10.19
C LEU A 100 2.34 -6.60 11.62
N LYS A 101 1.20 -7.26 11.89
CA LYS A 101 0.53 -7.32 13.21
C LYS A 101 0.53 -5.95 13.91
N PRO A 102 -0.05 -4.91 13.26
CA PRO A 102 -0.01 -3.55 13.78
C PRO A 102 -0.73 -3.46 15.13
N LYS A 103 -0.25 -2.59 16.01
CA LYS A 103 -0.93 -2.24 17.27
C LYS A 103 -2.27 -1.57 17.01
N LYS A 104 -2.34 -0.72 15.99
CA LYS A 104 -3.56 -0.04 15.53
C LYS A 104 -3.50 0.10 14.02
N TYR A 105 -4.65 0.06 13.37
CA TYR A 105 -4.74 0.31 11.93
C TYR A 105 -6.02 1.05 11.56
N LYS A 106 -5.97 1.76 10.44
CA LYS A 106 -7.12 2.33 9.74
C LYS A 106 -7.09 1.85 8.30
N MET A 107 -8.21 1.35 7.80
CA MET A 107 -8.35 0.87 6.42
C MET A 107 -9.54 1.57 5.76
N ILE A 108 -9.28 2.29 4.66
CA ILE A 108 -10.30 2.99 3.88
C ILE A 108 -10.26 2.49 2.45
N LEU A 109 -11.43 2.15 1.89
CA LEU A 109 -11.53 1.68 0.52
C LEU A 109 -12.32 2.67 -0.32
N PHE A 110 -11.70 3.18 -1.37
CA PHE A 110 -12.31 4.02 -2.37
C PHE A 110 -12.57 3.24 -3.66
N LYS A 111 -13.75 3.44 -4.24
CA LYS A 111 -14.01 3.09 -5.63
C LYS A 111 -13.56 4.28 -6.49
N ARG A 112 -12.75 4.00 -7.50
CA ARG A 112 -12.24 4.97 -8.46
C ARG A 112 -12.89 4.67 -9.80
N SER A 113 -13.81 5.51 -10.26
CA SER A 113 -14.43 5.36 -11.58
C SER A 113 -14.88 6.69 -12.14
N LYS A 114 -14.98 6.77 -13.48
CA LYS A 114 -15.44 7.98 -14.19
C LYS A 114 -16.77 8.54 -13.64
N SER A 115 -17.69 7.67 -13.21
CA SER A 115 -18.99 8.06 -12.64
C SER A 115 -18.91 8.79 -11.30
N GLU A 116 -17.80 8.68 -10.57
CA GLU A 116 -17.60 9.30 -9.26
C GLU A 116 -16.87 10.65 -9.38
N ILE A 117 -16.45 11.03 -10.60
CA ILE A 117 -15.74 12.29 -10.84
C ILE A 117 -16.78 13.40 -10.92
N VAL A 118 -16.80 14.26 -9.89
CA VAL A 118 -17.59 15.48 -9.87
C VAL A 118 -16.70 16.65 -10.28
N SER A 119 -17.18 17.51 -11.17
CA SER A 119 -16.50 18.76 -11.50
C SER A 119 -16.59 19.71 -10.30
N GLN A 120 -15.46 19.98 -9.65
CA GLN A 120 -15.34 21.08 -8.71
C GLN A 120 -14.67 22.25 -9.42
N ASN A 121 -15.38 23.37 -9.56
CA ASN A 121 -14.74 24.62 -9.97
C ASN A 121 -14.04 25.18 -8.74
N PHE A 122 -12.72 25.02 -8.68
CA PHE A 122 -11.90 25.76 -7.72
C PHE A 122 -11.92 27.22 -8.16
N LYS A 123 -12.64 28.07 -7.40
CA LYS A 123 -12.51 29.52 -7.50
C LYS A 123 -11.21 29.96 -6.85
#